data_AF-A0A511N3V7-F1
#
_entry.id   AF-A0A511N3V7-F1
#
_cell.length_a   1.000
_cell.length_b   1.000
_cell.length_c   1.000
_cell.angle_alpha   90.00
_cell.angle_beta   90.00
_cell.angle_gamma   90.00
#
_symmetry.space_group_name_H-M   'P 1'
#
loop_
_entity.id
_entity.type
_entity.pdbx_description
1 polymer ?
#
loop_
_entity_poly.entity_id
_entity_poly.type
_entity_poly.pdbx_seq_one_letter_code
_entity_poly.pdbx_strand_id
1 'polypeptide(L)'
;MELPAAWQEKTHFEMVLSWVSSTHQPRPKSKGLLQALGLDEDTEVLQDLDLDGARGREVSAGWYHHFKVNRMMDNYPSRDAALEAAFRLIKSWSMNETPFLSLPLEAPLWLSKGERRKLIEHLRNHLQEKEMEEPAWEALAPINAEYGLHVGVYQITFAEEFTTTFADASNPIRSLEGKQVELYRVLKVVEQPEPQDWKEVVTGVLRLEGTDIWIEQTRVLADPKVKVTGIPFEEATWTAGDYHYSLSKLRSEAEEIA
;
A
#
# COMPACT_ATOMS: atom_id res chain seq x y z
N MET A 1 -6.49 -31.62 -0.67
CA MET A 1 -7.70 -30.84 -0.95
C MET A 1 -7.26 -29.69 -1.81
N GLU A 2 -7.82 -29.51 -3.00
CA GLU A 2 -7.46 -28.37 -3.86
C GLU A 2 -8.01 -27.08 -3.25
N LEU A 3 -7.21 -26.00 -3.28
CA LEU A 3 -7.68 -24.69 -2.86
C LEU A 3 -8.77 -24.20 -3.83
N PRO A 4 -9.82 -23.52 -3.35
CA PRO A 4 -10.78 -22.84 -4.20
C PRO A 4 -10.05 -21.95 -5.22
N ALA A 5 -10.57 -21.87 -6.45
CA ALA A 5 -9.97 -21.03 -7.50
C ALA A 5 -9.83 -19.56 -7.07
N ALA A 6 -10.77 -19.06 -6.26
CA ALA A 6 -10.73 -17.71 -5.70
C ALA A 6 -9.63 -17.48 -4.65
N TRP A 7 -9.05 -18.55 -4.09
CA TRP A 7 -7.95 -18.47 -3.12
C TRP A 7 -6.58 -18.64 -3.77
N GLN A 8 -6.54 -18.89 -5.09
CA GLN A 8 -5.28 -19.00 -5.79
C GLN A 8 -4.63 -17.63 -5.85
N GLU A 9 -3.45 -17.52 -5.25
CA GLU A 9 -2.64 -16.33 -5.37
C GLU A 9 -2.27 -16.09 -6.83
N LYS A 10 -2.30 -14.83 -7.23
CA LYS A 10 -1.90 -14.38 -8.55
C LYS A 10 -0.70 -13.47 -8.39
N THR A 11 0.13 -13.46 -9.42
CA THR A 11 1.23 -12.50 -9.50
C THR A 11 0.68 -11.17 -9.98
N HIS A 12 0.91 -10.14 -9.18
CA HIS A 12 0.60 -8.75 -9.46
C HIS A 12 1.89 -7.94 -9.51
N PHE A 13 1.80 -6.77 -10.15
CA PHE A 13 2.92 -5.84 -10.22
C PHE A 13 2.49 -4.50 -9.63
N GLU A 14 3.22 -4.02 -8.63
CA GLU A 14 3.05 -2.67 -8.11
C GLU A 14 4.13 -1.76 -8.67
N MET A 15 3.83 -0.47 -8.82
CA MET A 15 4.83 0.53 -9.18
C MET A 15 5.05 1.50 -8.01
N VAL A 16 6.30 1.91 -7.84
CA VAL A 16 6.70 3.03 -6.99
C VAL A 16 7.42 4.07 -7.84
N LEU A 17 7.02 5.33 -7.67
CA LEU A 17 7.69 6.48 -8.26
C LEU A 17 8.04 7.43 -7.11
N SER A 18 9.31 7.75 -6.94
CA SER A 18 9.74 8.55 -5.80
C SER A 18 10.82 9.55 -6.17
N TRP A 19 10.73 10.74 -5.58
CA TRP A 19 11.84 11.67 -5.55
C TRP A 19 12.83 11.20 -4.50
N VAL A 20 14.10 11.20 -4.86
CA VAL A 20 15.21 10.87 -3.97
C VAL A 20 16.19 12.04 -3.90
N SER A 21 16.94 12.14 -2.81
CA SER A 21 18.02 13.09 -2.65
C SER A 21 19.31 12.42 -2.21
N SER A 22 20.44 12.96 -2.66
CA SER A 22 21.78 12.55 -2.20
C SER A 22 22.13 13.08 -0.80
N THR A 23 21.20 13.76 -0.12
CA THR A 23 21.35 14.26 1.25
C THR A 23 20.31 13.64 2.18
N HIS A 24 20.73 13.25 3.39
CA HIS A 24 19.86 12.65 4.41
C HIS A 24 18.80 13.61 4.96
N GLN A 25 19.03 14.93 4.87
CA GLN A 25 18.13 15.98 5.36
C GLN A 25 17.78 16.93 4.23
N PRO A 26 16.80 16.59 3.39
CA PRO A 26 16.41 17.50 2.36
C PRO A 26 15.58 18.66 2.94
N ARG A 27 16.01 19.89 2.68
CA ARG A 27 15.21 21.07 2.99
C ARG A 27 14.07 21.16 1.96
N PRO A 28 12.79 21.22 2.36
CA PRO A 28 11.75 21.62 1.43
C PRO A 28 12.08 23.04 0.93
N LYS A 29 12.52 23.16 -0.32
CA LYS A 29 12.73 24.47 -0.97
C LYS A 29 11.41 25.13 -1.37
N SER A 30 10.26 24.50 -1.11
CA SER A 30 8.96 25.16 -1.28
C SER A 30 8.72 26.08 -0.07
N LYS A 31 9.33 27.26 -0.13
CA LYS A 31 9.04 28.39 0.77
C LYS A 31 7.53 28.64 0.89
N GLY A 32 6.78 28.37 -0.18
CA GLY A 32 5.31 28.43 -0.21
C GLY A 32 4.59 27.34 0.59
N LEU A 33 5.15 26.14 0.74
CA LEU A 33 4.51 25.05 1.51
C LEU A 33 4.67 25.26 3.01
N LEU A 34 5.88 25.59 3.47
CA LEU A 34 6.14 25.91 4.88
C LEU A 34 5.28 27.11 5.32
N GLN A 35 5.19 28.13 4.46
CA GLN A 35 4.40 29.32 4.70
C GLN A 35 2.87 29.07 4.61
N ALA A 36 2.41 28.17 3.73
CA ALA A 36 1.00 27.77 3.66
C ALA A 36 0.55 26.92 4.86
N LEU A 37 1.48 26.19 5.48
CA LEU A 37 1.23 25.38 6.67
C LEU A 37 1.50 26.14 7.98
N GLY A 38 1.95 27.41 7.89
CA GLY A 38 2.29 28.22 9.06
C GLY A 38 3.47 27.69 9.88
N LEU A 39 4.32 26.85 9.27
CA LEU A 39 5.48 26.25 9.90
C LEU A 39 6.72 27.11 9.59
N ASP A 40 7.46 27.46 10.63
CA ASP A 40 8.78 28.09 10.49
C ASP A 40 9.80 27.06 9.99
N GLU A 41 10.90 27.53 9.37
CA GLU A 41 11.98 26.67 8.84
C GLU A 41 12.59 25.74 9.92
N ASP A 42 12.40 26.07 11.20
CA ASP A 42 12.93 25.36 12.37
C ASP A 42 11.90 24.48 13.10
N THR A 43 10.69 24.28 12.56
CA THR A 43 9.63 23.57 13.29
C THR A 43 9.85 22.04 13.28
N GLU A 44 10.03 21.44 14.46
CA GLU A 44 10.08 19.99 14.72
C GLU A 44 8.88 19.19 14.17
N VAL A 45 7.83 19.87 13.70
CA VAL A 45 6.60 19.29 13.09
C VAL A 45 6.88 18.45 11.83
N LEU A 46 8.06 18.59 11.19
CA LEU A 46 8.47 17.71 10.09
C LEU A 46 9.03 16.34 10.55
N GLN A 47 9.31 16.17 11.85
CA GLN A 47 9.81 14.93 12.45
C GLN A 47 8.66 14.01 12.90
N ASP A 48 7.52 14.56 13.32
CA ASP A 48 6.37 13.80 13.86
C ASP A 48 5.32 13.39 12.79
N LEU A 49 5.48 13.82 11.54
CA LEU A 49 4.78 13.17 10.42
C LEU A 49 5.45 11.83 10.19
N ASP A 50 4.94 10.81 10.88
CA ASP A 50 5.25 9.39 10.73
C ASP A 50 5.20 8.97 9.25
N LEU A 51 6.34 9.21 8.59
CA LEU A 51 6.72 8.80 7.24
C LEU A 51 7.78 7.70 7.37
N ASP A 52 7.78 6.97 8.49
CA ASP A 52 8.84 6.05 8.94
C ASP A 52 9.02 4.84 8.01
N GLY A 53 8.07 4.56 7.12
CA GLY A 53 8.23 3.46 6.16
C GLY A 53 9.31 3.69 5.08
N ALA A 54 9.73 4.95 4.80
CA ALA A 54 10.63 5.20 3.68
C ALA A 54 11.64 6.36 3.85
N ARG A 55 11.39 7.37 4.71
CA ARG A 55 12.34 8.51 4.83
C ARG A 55 13.68 8.03 5.40
N GLY A 56 14.77 8.40 4.74
CA GLY A 56 16.13 8.05 5.18
C GLY A 56 16.57 6.62 4.85
N ARG A 57 15.70 5.77 4.26
CA ARG A 57 16.13 4.49 3.69
C ARG A 57 16.94 4.76 2.43
N GLU A 58 18.15 4.21 2.42
CA GLU A 58 19.01 4.25 1.23
C GLU A 58 18.36 3.38 0.14
N VAL A 59 18.13 4.00 -1.01
CA VAL A 59 17.56 3.34 -2.20
C VAL A 59 18.68 2.75 -3.04
N SER A 60 19.77 3.49 -3.16
CA SER A 60 20.97 3.08 -3.89
C SER A 60 22.12 4.04 -3.59
N ALA A 61 23.30 3.53 -3.20
CA ALA A 61 24.59 4.22 -3.19
C ALA A 61 24.55 5.72 -2.80
N GLY A 62 24.10 6.03 -1.59
CA GLY A 62 24.06 7.40 -1.04
C GLY A 62 22.85 8.25 -1.46
N TRP A 63 21.81 7.63 -2.04
CA TRP A 63 20.53 8.28 -2.35
C TRP A 63 19.43 7.81 -1.40
N TYR A 64 18.70 8.77 -0.85
CA TYR A 64 17.68 8.56 0.17
C TYR A 64 16.31 8.97 -0.34
N HIS A 65 15.26 8.20 -0.02
CA HIS A 65 13.89 8.60 -0.35
C HIS A 65 13.56 9.96 0.30
N HIS A 66 13.14 10.90 -0.54
CA HIS A 66 12.72 12.23 -0.13
C HIS A 66 11.18 12.32 -0.13
N PHE A 67 10.53 11.67 -1.11
CA PHE A 67 9.07 11.64 -1.25
C PHE A 67 8.65 10.44 -2.10
N LYS A 68 7.67 9.66 -1.63
CA LYS A 68 7.12 8.49 -2.35
C LYS A 68 5.76 8.87 -2.94
N VAL A 69 5.63 8.95 -4.27
CA VAL A 69 4.32 8.80 -4.92
C VAL A 69 4.05 7.31 -4.89
N ASN A 70 3.35 6.89 -3.84
CA ASN A 70 2.96 5.51 -3.73
C ASN A 70 1.63 5.29 -4.46
N ARG A 71 1.69 4.64 -5.63
CA ARG A 71 0.51 4.04 -6.28
C ARG A 71 0.56 2.51 -6.19
N MET A 72 1.03 1.99 -5.07
CA MET A 72 1.09 0.54 -4.82
C MET A 72 -0.31 -0.11 -4.95
N MET A 73 -1.40 0.63 -4.72
CA MET A 73 -2.76 0.05 -4.80
C MET A 73 -3.34 -0.16 -6.21
N ASP A 74 -2.64 0.21 -7.30
CA ASP A 74 -3.19 0.11 -8.66
C ASP A 74 -3.05 -1.30 -9.28
N ASN A 75 -2.34 -2.24 -8.65
CA ASN A 75 -2.21 -3.66 -9.02
C ASN A 75 -2.20 -3.94 -10.53
N TYR A 76 -1.03 -3.79 -11.17
CA TYR A 76 -0.88 -3.96 -12.61
C TYR A 76 -0.77 -5.44 -13.02
N PRO A 77 -1.33 -5.82 -14.20
CA PRO A 77 -1.30 -7.21 -14.67
C PRO A 77 0.07 -7.66 -15.21
N SER A 78 1.01 -6.74 -15.42
CA SER A 78 2.35 -7.05 -15.87
C SER A 78 3.35 -5.96 -15.49
N ARG A 79 4.63 -6.33 -15.47
CA ARG A 79 5.75 -5.39 -15.35
C ARG A 79 5.65 -4.24 -16.37
N ASP A 80 5.39 -4.55 -17.64
CA ASP A 80 5.32 -3.53 -18.70
C ASP A 80 4.15 -2.55 -18.47
N ALA A 81 3.01 -3.04 -17.96
CA ALA A 81 1.87 -2.19 -17.62
C ALA A 81 2.22 -1.25 -16.46
N ALA A 82 2.89 -1.75 -15.41
CA ALA A 82 3.37 -0.97 -14.29
C ALA A 82 4.37 0.12 -14.73
N LEU A 83 5.33 -0.23 -15.61
CA LEU A 83 6.30 0.71 -16.16
C LEU A 83 5.65 1.80 -17.01
N GLU A 84 4.71 1.45 -17.90
CA GLU A 84 4.01 2.44 -18.72
C GLU A 84 3.15 3.38 -17.88
N ALA A 85 2.58 2.92 -16.76
CA ALA A 85 1.88 3.77 -15.81
C ALA A 85 2.84 4.77 -15.14
N ALA A 86 3.98 4.31 -14.63
CA ALA A 86 5.02 5.16 -14.06
C ALA A 86 5.49 6.22 -15.07
N PHE A 87 5.78 5.82 -16.32
CA PHE A 87 6.21 6.75 -17.36
C PHE A 87 5.11 7.74 -17.77
N ARG A 88 3.83 7.37 -17.68
CA ARG A 88 2.72 8.29 -17.92
C ARG A 88 2.66 9.39 -16.85
N LEU A 89 2.90 9.05 -15.58
CA LEU A 89 2.99 10.02 -14.49
C LEU A 89 4.16 10.99 -14.69
N ILE A 90 5.31 10.48 -15.11
CA ILE A 90 6.47 11.34 -15.46
C ILE A 90 6.13 12.25 -16.64
N LYS A 91 5.45 11.74 -17.68
CA LYS A 91 5.03 12.55 -18.86
C LYS A 91 4.05 13.65 -18.50
N SER A 92 3.10 13.40 -17.60
CA SER A 92 2.15 14.43 -17.15
C SER A 92 2.78 15.40 -16.15
N TRP A 93 3.88 15.02 -15.50
CA TRP A 93 4.46 15.72 -14.33
C TRP A 93 3.43 15.92 -13.21
N SER A 94 2.40 15.07 -13.18
CA SER A 94 1.31 15.10 -12.21
C SER A 94 1.72 14.30 -10.97
N MET A 95 2.86 14.65 -10.38
CA MET A 95 3.29 14.09 -9.08
C MET A 95 2.71 14.87 -7.89
N ASN A 96 1.88 15.88 -8.16
CA ASN A 96 1.23 16.73 -7.16
C ASN A 96 -0.03 16.08 -6.54
N GLU A 97 -0.46 14.92 -7.05
CA GLU A 97 -1.61 14.19 -6.53
C GLU A 97 -1.11 13.07 -5.62
N THR A 98 -0.81 13.43 -4.37
CA THR A 98 -0.73 12.45 -3.27
C THR A 98 -2.15 12.16 -2.76
N PRO A 99 -2.68 10.94 -2.94
CA PRO A 99 -3.99 10.59 -2.37
C PRO A 99 -3.96 10.53 -0.84
N PHE A 100 -2.79 10.25 -0.26
CA PHE A 100 -2.69 9.94 1.18
C PHE A 100 -2.60 11.14 2.12
N LEU A 101 -2.29 12.35 1.63
CA LEU A 101 -1.99 13.47 2.53
C LEU A 101 -2.81 14.73 2.34
N SER A 102 -3.63 14.88 1.28
CA SER A 102 -4.35 16.14 0.98
C SER A 102 -3.46 17.41 1.00
N LEU A 103 -2.14 17.24 1.04
CA LEU A 103 -1.13 18.28 1.05
C LEU A 103 -0.56 18.37 -0.37
N PRO A 104 -0.58 19.54 -1.01
CA PRO A 104 0.02 19.72 -2.33
C PRO A 104 1.54 19.72 -2.18
N LEU A 105 2.14 18.52 -2.18
CA LEU A 105 3.58 18.38 -2.23
C LEU A 105 4.02 18.57 -3.68
N GLU A 106 4.44 19.80 -4.00
CA GLU A 106 4.99 20.14 -5.30
C GLU A 106 6.30 19.36 -5.56
N ALA A 107 6.49 18.90 -6.80
CA ALA A 107 7.75 18.32 -7.23
C ALA A 107 8.93 19.27 -6.88
N PRO A 108 10.05 18.76 -6.32
CA PRO A 108 11.19 19.60 -5.92
C PRO A 108 11.87 20.29 -7.12
N LEU A 109 11.66 19.78 -8.34
CA LEU A 109 12.14 20.35 -9.58
C LEU A 109 11.02 20.40 -10.63
N TRP A 110 11.04 21.43 -11.46
CA TRP A 110 10.21 21.53 -12.65
C TRP A 110 11.04 21.15 -13.88
N LEU A 111 10.62 20.11 -14.61
CA LEU A 111 11.30 19.67 -15.83
C LEU A 111 10.52 20.05 -17.09
N SER A 112 11.24 20.53 -18.10
CA SER A 112 10.69 20.72 -19.44
C SER A 112 10.23 19.39 -20.05
N LYS A 113 9.41 19.46 -21.09
CA LYS A 113 8.97 18.26 -21.83
C LYS A 113 10.16 17.46 -22.40
N GLY A 114 11.22 18.15 -22.83
CA GLY A 114 12.42 17.51 -23.37
C GLY A 114 13.21 16.75 -22.30
N GLU A 115 13.36 17.35 -21.12
CA GLU A 115 14.03 16.70 -19.97
C GLU A 115 13.24 15.49 -19.46
N ARG A 116 11.92 15.61 -19.34
CA ARG A 116 11.05 14.47 -18.99
C ARG A 116 11.20 13.30 -19.97
N ARG A 117 11.30 13.59 -21.27
CA ARG A 117 11.51 12.55 -22.29
C ARG A 117 12.86 11.84 -22.11
N LYS A 118 13.94 12.59 -21.90
CA LYS A 118 15.27 12.04 -21.65
C LYS A 118 15.32 11.19 -20.39
N LEU A 119 14.61 11.63 -19.34
CA LEU A 119 14.51 10.90 -18.07
C LEU A 119 13.82 9.54 -18.26
N ILE A 120 12.71 9.51 -18.99
CA ILE A 120 11.98 8.27 -19.30
C ILE A 120 12.84 7.32 -20.12
N GLU A 121 13.57 7.84 -21.12
CA GLU A 121 14.47 7.04 -21.94
C GLU A 121 15.59 6.41 -21.10
N HIS A 122 16.21 7.21 -20.22
CA HIS A 122 17.22 6.71 -19.29
C HIS A 122 16.68 5.59 -18.38
N LEU A 123 15.55 5.83 -17.70
CA LEU A 123 14.92 4.85 -16.82
C LEU A 123 14.51 3.58 -17.56
N ARG A 124 13.93 3.72 -18.76
CA ARG A 124 13.52 2.58 -19.58
C ARG A 124 14.71 1.70 -19.96
N ASN A 125 15.81 2.29 -20.42
CA ASN A 125 17.00 1.53 -20.80
C ASN A 125 17.58 0.80 -19.57
N HIS A 126 17.70 1.49 -18.44
CA HIS A 126 18.23 0.90 -17.21
C HIS A 126 17.36 -0.26 -16.69
N LEU A 127 16.04 -0.14 -16.75
CA LEU A 127 15.13 -1.19 -16.33
C LEU A 127 15.16 -2.37 -17.32
N GLN A 128 15.22 -2.11 -18.63
CA GLN A 128 15.25 -3.18 -19.65
C GLN A 128 16.51 -4.05 -19.57
N GLU A 129 17.65 -3.47 -19.19
CA GLU A 129 18.94 -4.16 -19.08
C GLU A 129 19.08 -4.97 -17.78
N LYS A 130 18.23 -4.72 -16.78
CA LYS A 130 18.25 -5.43 -15.50
C LYS A 130 17.45 -6.73 -15.55
N GLU A 131 18.10 -7.81 -15.13
CA GLU A 131 17.40 -8.99 -14.63
C GLU A 131 16.65 -8.65 -13.33
N MET A 132 15.65 -9.45 -12.96
CA MET A 132 14.91 -9.22 -11.72
C MET A 132 15.85 -9.48 -10.53
N GLU A 133 16.04 -8.47 -9.69
CA GLU A 133 16.80 -8.55 -8.45
C GLU A 133 15.77 -8.42 -7.32
N GLU A 134 15.56 -9.50 -6.54
CA GLU A 134 14.66 -9.56 -5.36
C GLU A 134 13.28 -8.89 -5.52
N PRO A 135 12.21 -9.70 -5.56
CA PRO A 135 11.11 -9.58 -6.54
C PRO A 135 10.81 -8.16 -7.09
N ALA A 136 11.80 -7.49 -7.69
CA ALA A 136 11.68 -6.09 -8.09
C ALA A 136 12.56 -5.75 -9.30
N TRP A 137 12.17 -4.65 -9.96
CA TRP A 137 12.97 -3.94 -10.95
C TRP A 137 13.04 -2.49 -10.55
N GLU A 138 14.24 -2.05 -10.16
CA GLU A 138 14.48 -0.71 -9.68
C GLU A 138 15.51 0.03 -10.52
N ALA A 139 15.24 1.30 -10.79
CA ALA A 139 16.16 2.21 -11.46
C ALA A 139 16.08 3.62 -10.86
N LEU A 140 17.26 4.22 -10.73
CA LEU A 140 17.42 5.61 -10.33
C LEU A 140 17.94 6.42 -11.51
N ALA A 141 17.28 7.53 -11.80
CA ALA A 141 17.75 8.53 -12.73
C ALA A 141 18.14 9.81 -11.98
N PRO A 142 19.45 10.08 -11.78
CA PRO A 142 19.90 11.36 -11.25
C PRO A 142 19.50 12.50 -12.20
N ILE A 143 18.87 13.54 -11.66
CA ILE A 143 18.51 14.75 -12.41
C ILE A 143 19.59 15.82 -12.26
N ASN A 144 20.12 15.96 -11.04
CA ASN A 144 21.30 16.77 -10.73
C ASN A 144 22.08 16.15 -9.56
N ALA A 145 23.02 16.90 -8.98
CA ALA A 145 23.85 16.41 -7.87
C ALA A 145 23.08 16.18 -6.56
N GLU A 146 21.90 16.81 -6.40
CA GLU A 146 21.11 16.82 -5.16
C GLU A 146 19.84 15.96 -5.26
N TYR A 147 19.27 15.81 -6.46
CA TYR A 147 17.96 15.17 -6.69
C TYR A 147 17.97 14.18 -7.84
N GLY A 148 17.19 13.11 -7.67
CA GLY A 148 16.95 12.09 -8.67
C GLY A 148 15.52 11.56 -8.59
N LEU A 149 15.16 10.77 -9.59
CA LEU A 149 13.87 10.08 -9.65
C LEU A 149 14.10 8.58 -9.64
N HIS A 150 13.51 7.91 -8.66
CA HIS A 150 13.54 6.46 -8.52
C HIS A 150 12.22 5.85 -9.00
N VAL A 151 12.33 4.81 -9.82
CA VAL A 151 11.23 3.96 -10.27
C VAL A 151 11.49 2.53 -9.81
N GLY A 152 10.54 1.98 -9.07
CA GLY A 152 10.50 0.57 -8.70
C GLY A 152 9.27 -0.11 -9.29
N VAL A 153 9.42 -1.35 -9.73
CA VAL A 153 8.29 -2.24 -10.02
C VAL A 153 8.48 -3.49 -9.18
N TYR A 154 7.53 -3.78 -8.31
CA TYR A 154 7.58 -4.91 -7.39
C TYR A 154 6.64 -5.99 -7.87
N GLN A 155 7.12 -7.22 -7.92
CA GLN A 155 6.31 -8.40 -8.14
C GLN A 155 5.81 -8.88 -6.78
N ILE A 156 4.50 -8.81 -6.57
CA ILE A 156 3.86 -9.30 -5.36
C ILE A 156 2.90 -10.43 -5.71
N THR A 157 2.73 -11.38 -4.81
CA THR A 157 1.85 -12.52 -5.00
C THR A 157 0.83 -12.50 -3.87
N PHE A 158 -0.45 -12.34 -4.22
CA PHE A 158 -1.55 -12.36 -3.25
C PHE A 158 -2.83 -12.84 -3.94
N ALA A 159 -3.82 -13.27 -3.15
CA ALA A 159 -5.13 -13.63 -3.67
C ALA A 159 -5.99 -12.37 -3.83
N GLU A 160 -6.73 -12.23 -4.93
CA GLU A 160 -7.53 -11.02 -5.15
C GLU A 160 -8.71 -10.91 -4.16
N GLU A 161 -9.11 -9.68 -3.85
CA GLU A 161 -10.35 -9.44 -3.11
C GLU A 161 -11.56 -9.93 -3.92
N PHE A 162 -12.48 -10.63 -3.26
CA PHE A 162 -13.78 -10.95 -3.85
C PHE A 162 -14.89 -10.95 -2.81
N THR A 163 -16.13 -10.93 -3.31
CA THR A 163 -17.34 -11.00 -2.48
C THR A 163 -18.06 -12.31 -2.68
N THR A 164 -18.49 -12.91 -1.59
CA THR A 164 -19.27 -14.15 -1.54
C THR A 164 -20.25 -14.12 -0.35
N THR A 165 -20.63 -15.26 0.22
CA THR A 165 -21.50 -15.39 1.40
C THR A 165 -20.91 -16.38 2.41
N PHE A 166 -21.37 -16.33 3.67
CA PHE A 166 -20.96 -17.30 4.70
C PHE A 166 -21.25 -18.76 4.33
N ALA A 167 -22.33 -19.02 3.58
CA ALA A 167 -22.68 -20.35 3.10
C ALA A 167 -21.66 -20.92 2.09
N ASP A 168 -20.95 -20.05 1.38
CA ASP A 168 -20.03 -20.46 0.33
C ASP A 168 -18.78 -21.13 0.93
N ALA A 169 -18.36 -22.25 0.33
CA ALA A 169 -17.16 -22.97 0.73
C ALA A 169 -15.87 -22.20 0.43
N SER A 170 -15.92 -21.25 -0.51
CA SER A 170 -14.82 -20.38 -0.90
C SER A 170 -14.77 -19.08 -0.11
N ASN A 171 -15.58 -18.88 0.94
CA ASN A 171 -15.55 -17.59 1.64
C ASN A 171 -14.17 -17.30 2.27
N PRO A 172 -13.69 -16.05 2.22
CA PRO A 172 -12.33 -15.72 2.63
C PRO A 172 -12.08 -15.99 4.13
N ILE A 173 -13.10 -15.94 4.99
CA ILE A 173 -12.96 -16.27 6.42
C ILE A 173 -12.51 -17.73 6.62
N ARG A 174 -12.95 -18.66 5.75
CA ARG A 174 -12.49 -20.07 5.81
C ARG A 174 -11.00 -20.23 5.57
N SER A 175 -10.39 -19.34 4.79
CA SER A 175 -8.93 -19.37 4.57
C SER A 175 -8.12 -18.97 5.81
N LEU A 176 -8.77 -18.31 6.78
CA LEU A 176 -8.17 -17.86 8.04
C LEU A 176 -8.33 -18.90 9.18
N GLU A 177 -9.00 -20.03 8.94
CA GLU A 177 -9.23 -21.02 10.00
C GLU A 177 -7.90 -21.55 10.58
N GLY A 178 -7.81 -21.56 11.92
CA GLY A 178 -6.61 -21.93 12.65
C GLY A 178 -5.52 -20.86 12.70
N LYS A 179 -5.74 -19.66 12.15
CA LYS A 179 -4.80 -18.52 12.21
C LYS A 179 -5.09 -17.64 13.43
N GLN A 180 -4.05 -16.94 13.89
CA GLN A 180 -4.22 -15.81 14.80
C GLN A 180 -4.85 -14.64 14.03
N VAL A 181 -5.92 -14.08 14.58
CA VAL A 181 -6.73 -13.04 13.95
C VAL A 181 -7.15 -12.00 14.98
N GLU A 182 -7.45 -10.81 14.50
CA GLU A 182 -8.09 -9.73 15.25
C GLU A 182 -9.46 -9.44 14.65
N LEU A 183 -10.48 -9.36 15.51
CA LEU A 183 -11.83 -8.99 15.11
C LEU A 183 -12.14 -7.59 15.63
N TYR A 184 -12.47 -6.70 14.71
CA TYR A 184 -12.94 -5.35 15.00
C TYR A 184 -14.41 -5.20 14.57
N ARG A 185 -15.08 -4.22 15.17
CA ARG A 185 -16.41 -3.78 14.72
C ARG A 185 -16.60 -2.29 14.82
N VAL A 186 -17.45 -1.76 13.96
CA VAL A 186 -17.95 -0.38 13.99
C VAL A 186 -19.44 -0.36 13.72
N LEU A 187 -20.15 0.65 14.22
CA LEU A 187 -21.59 0.80 13.95
C LEU A 187 -21.83 1.08 12.47
N LYS A 188 -22.79 0.40 11.85
CA LYS A 188 -23.08 0.53 10.41
C LYS A 188 -23.53 1.91 9.95
N VAL A 189 -23.99 2.73 10.90
CA VAL A 189 -24.43 4.12 10.65
C VAL A 189 -23.25 5.07 10.45
N VAL A 190 -22.02 4.62 10.72
CA VAL A 190 -20.80 5.36 10.40
C VAL A 190 -20.45 5.05 8.95
N GLU A 191 -20.72 6.00 8.05
CA GLU A 191 -20.58 5.81 6.59
C GLU A 191 -19.11 5.70 6.15
N GLN A 192 -18.20 6.39 6.85
CA GLN A 192 -16.76 6.38 6.59
C GLN A 192 -16.02 6.24 7.93
N PRO A 193 -15.90 5.01 8.45
CA PRO A 193 -15.27 4.80 9.75
C PRO A 193 -13.77 5.10 9.65
N GLU A 194 -13.30 6.02 10.49
CA GLU A 194 -11.88 6.27 10.68
C GLU A 194 -11.27 5.19 11.61
N PRO A 195 -9.94 4.98 11.63
CA PRO A 195 -9.32 3.94 12.43
C PRO A 195 -9.75 3.92 13.90
N GLN A 196 -9.97 5.08 14.52
CA GLN A 196 -10.43 5.20 15.91
C GLN A 196 -11.90 4.80 16.15
N ASP A 197 -12.72 4.72 15.10
CA ASP A 197 -14.12 4.31 15.21
C ASP A 197 -14.26 2.79 15.40
N TRP A 198 -13.24 2.05 14.97
CA TRP A 198 -13.17 0.61 15.10
C TRP A 198 -12.86 0.21 16.53
N LYS A 199 -13.70 -0.68 17.07
CA LYS A 199 -13.50 -1.26 18.40
C LYS A 199 -13.05 -2.68 18.24
N GLU A 200 -11.88 -3.00 18.80
CA GLU A 200 -11.44 -4.38 18.96
C GLU A 200 -12.49 -5.14 19.78
N VAL A 201 -12.89 -6.29 19.28
CA VAL A 201 -13.84 -7.21 19.91
C VAL A 201 -13.06 -8.30 20.62
N VAL A 202 -12.14 -8.95 19.90
CA VAL A 202 -11.35 -10.09 20.38
C VAL A 202 -10.17 -10.34 19.45
N THR A 203 -9.07 -10.81 20.03
CA THR A 203 -7.88 -11.31 19.33
C THR A 203 -7.63 -12.75 19.77
N GLY A 204 -7.31 -13.64 18.81
CA GLY A 204 -7.01 -15.05 19.11
C GLY A 204 -7.09 -15.99 17.92
N VAL A 205 -7.14 -17.30 18.17
CA VAL A 205 -7.18 -18.29 17.08
C VAL A 205 -8.60 -18.46 16.53
N LEU A 206 -8.75 -18.30 15.22
CA LEU A 206 -10.02 -18.52 14.53
C LEU A 206 -10.37 -20.02 14.44
N ARG A 207 -11.62 -20.35 14.77
CA ARG A 207 -12.24 -21.66 14.55
C ARG A 207 -13.62 -21.48 13.89
N LEU A 208 -13.99 -22.38 12.99
CA LEU A 208 -15.29 -22.33 12.33
C LEU A 208 -16.14 -23.54 12.70
N GLU A 209 -17.40 -23.30 13.06
CA GLU A 209 -18.40 -24.34 13.28
C GLU A 209 -19.58 -24.12 12.33
N GLY A 210 -19.52 -24.76 11.16
CA GLY A 210 -20.47 -24.50 10.08
C GLY A 210 -20.27 -23.11 9.47
N THR A 211 -21.14 -22.16 9.82
CA THR A 211 -21.02 -20.74 9.45
C THR A 211 -20.58 -19.87 10.62
N ASP A 212 -20.65 -20.38 11.86
CA ASP A 212 -20.34 -19.57 13.03
C ASP A 212 -18.85 -19.39 13.20
N ILE A 213 -18.49 -18.17 13.60
CA ILE A 213 -17.11 -17.75 13.83
C ILE A 213 -16.85 -17.83 15.33
N TRP A 214 -15.80 -18.56 15.71
CA TRP A 214 -15.31 -18.63 17.08
C TRP A 214 -13.89 -18.09 17.15
N ILE A 215 -13.66 -17.13 18.04
CA ILE A 215 -12.32 -16.61 18.36
C ILE A 215 -12.21 -16.65 19.88
N GLU A 216 -11.35 -17.52 20.40
CA GLU A 216 -11.31 -17.87 21.82
C GLU A 216 -12.69 -18.27 22.38
N GLN A 217 -13.25 -17.45 23.28
CA GLN A 217 -14.56 -17.64 23.91
C GLN A 217 -15.66 -16.79 23.24
N THR A 218 -15.30 -15.95 22.27
CA THR A 218 -16.22 -15.07 21.56
C THR A 218 -16.80 -15.81 20.36
N ARG A 219 -18.14 -15.85 20.29
CA ARG A 219 -18.89 -16.37 19.16
C ARG A 219 -19.55 -15.24 18.39
N VAL A 220 -19.37 -15.21 17.09
CA VAL A 220 -20.15 -14.37 16.17
C VAL A 220 -21.06 -15.28 15.35
N LEU A 221 -22.37 -15.10 15.53
CA LEU A 221 -23.37 -15.81 14.74
C LEU A 221 -23.38 -15.24 13.32
N ALA A 222 -23.24 -16.11 12.34
CA ALA A 222 -23.24 -15.71 10.94
C ALA A 222 -24.48 -16.27 10.23
N ASP A 223 -25.29 -15.36 9.67
CA ASP A 223 -26.35 -15.76 8.74
C ASP A 223 -25.69 -16.26 7.43
N PRO A 224 -25.99 -17.49 6.97
CA PRO A 224 -25.41 -18.05 5.75
C PRO A 224 -25.56 -17.16 4.50
N LYS A 225 -26.57 -16.26 4.48
CA LYS A 225 -26.83 -15.35 3.36
C LYS A 225 -26.08 -14.02 3.44
N VAL A 226 -25.48 -13.69 4.58
CA VAL A 226 -24.72 -12.44 4.72
C VAL A 226 -23.53 -12.47 3.77
N LYS A 227 -23.33 -11.36 3.06
CA LYS A 227 -22.21 -11.19 2.15
C LYS A 227 -20.93 -10.98 2.94
N VAL A 228 -19.86 -11.60 2.44
CA VAL A 228 -18.51 -11.47 2.97
C VAL A 228 -17.61 -11.02 1.84
N THR A 229 -16.88 -9.94 2.05
CA THR A 229 -15.88 -9.42 1.11
C THR A 229 -14.51 -9.56 1.75
N GLY A 230 -13.49 -9.98 1.02
CA GLY A 230 -12.16 -10.10 1.61
C GLY A 230 -11.12 -10.70 0.69
N ILE A 231 -9.89 -10.71 1.22
CA ILE A 231 -8.66 -11.21 0.62
C ILE A 231 -8.29 -12.50 1.35
N PRO A 232 -8.32 -13.67 0.67
CA PRO A 232 -7.92 -14.94 1.29
C PRO A 232 -6.56 -14.85 1.98
N PHE A 233 -6.47 -15.50 3.14
CA PHE A 233 -5.31 -15.57 4.03
C PHE A 233 -4.92 -14.24 4.71
N GLU A 234 -5.57 -13.12 4.36
CA GLU A 234 -5.27 -11.80 4.89
C GLU A 234 -6.44 -11.26 5.73
N GLU A 235 -7.60 -11.03 5.13
CA GLU A 235 -8.69 -10.31 5.80
C GLU A 235 -10.08 -10.57 5.20
N ALA A 236 -11.12 -10.26 5.98
CA ALA A 236 -12.50 -10.30 5.55
C ALA A 236 -13.37 -9.31 6.32
N THR A 237 -14.34 -8.71 5.62
CA THR A 237 -15.32 -7.78 6.16
C THR A 237 -16.75 -8.23 5.84
N TRP A 238 -17.67 -7.91 6.74
CA TRP A 238 -19.10 -8.16 6.55
C TRP A 238 -19.95 -7.25 7.42
N THR A 239 -21.24 -7.13 7.09
CA THR A 239 -22.22 -6.42 7.91
C THR A 239 -23.17 -7.42 8.55
N ALA A 240 -23.35 -7.36 9.87
CA ALA A 240 -24.32 -8.16 10.60
C ALA A 240 -25.04 -7.34 11.67
N GLY A 241 -26.37 -7.30 11.60
CA GLY A 241 -27.20 -6.48 12.49
C GLY A 241 -26.91 -4.99 12.32
N ASP A 242 -26.45 -4.34 13.39
CA ASP A 242 -26.11 -2.91 13.42
C ASP A 242 -24.62 -2.62 13.28
N TYR A 243 -23.81 -3.63 12.95
CA TYR A 243 -22.36 -3.51 12.92
C TYR A 243 -21.78 -3.93 11.57
N HIS A 244 -20.73 -3.21 11.17
CA HIS A 244 -19.72 -3.69 10.24
C HIS A 244 -18.63 -4.37 11.05
N TYR A 245 -18.16 -5.51 10.58
CA TYR A 245 -17.08 -6.28 11.17
C TYR A 245 -15.89 -6.32 10.20
N SER A 246 -14.69 -6.31 10.77
CA SER A 246 -13.44 -6.56 10.07
C SER A 246 -12.67 -7.64 10.82
N LEU A 247 -12.24 -8.67 10.10
CA LEU A 247 -11.43 -9.76 10.61
C LEU A 247 -10.14 -9.79 9.82
N SER A 248 -9.00 -9.61 10.50
CA SER A 248 -7.70 -9.57 9.84
C SER A 248 -6.75 -10.58 10.50
N LYS A 249 -5.92 -11.23 9.68
CA LYS A 249 -4.82 -12.09 10.15
C LYS A 249 -3.83 -11.22 10.93
N LEU A 250 -3.47 -11.67 12.13
CA LEU A 250 -2.41 -11.04 12.90
C LEU A 250 -1.07 -11.42 12.26
N ARG A 251 -0.35 -10.44 11.72
CA ARG A 251 0.96 -10.64 11.10
C ARG A 251 1.99 -10.84 12.20
N SER A 252 2.85 -11.85 12.04
CA SER A 252 4.00 -11.98 12.96
C SER A 252 5.05 -10.90 12.65
N GLU A 253 5.86 -10.49 13.64
CA GLU A 253 6.96 -9.52 13.44
C GLU A 253 7.91 -9.91 12.28
N ALA A 254 7.98 -11.20 11.94
CA ALA A 254 8.77 -11.69 10.81
C ALA A 254 8.11 -11.49 9.42
N GLU A 255 6.79 -11.31 9.36
CA GLU A 255 6.02 -11.06 8.14
C GLU A 255 5.90 -9.56 7.81
N GLU A 256 6.18 -8.66 8.76
CA GLU A 256 6.16 -7.21 8.53
C GLU A 256 7.45 -6.65 7.90
N ILE A 257 8.53 -7.42 7.92
CA ILE A 257 9.88 -7.00 7.49
C ILE A 257 10.22 -7.48 6.06
N ALA A 258 9.43 -8.39 5.50
CA ALA A 258 9.60 -8.94 4.15
C ALA A 258 8.89 -8.08 3.08
#